data_AF-H6QQ71-F1
#
_entry.id   AF-H6QQ71-F1
#
_cell.length_a   1.000
_cell.length_b   1.000
_cell.length_c   1.000
_cell.angle_alpha   90.00
_cell.angle_beta   90.00
_cell.angle_gamma   90.00
#
_symmetry.space_group_name_H-M   'P 1'
#
loop_
_entity.id
_entity.type
_entity.pdbx_description
1 polymer ?
#
loop_
_entity_poly.entity_id
_entity_poly.type
_entity_poly.pdbx_seq_one_letter_code
_entity_poly.pdbx_strand_id
1 'polypeptide(L)'
;MDDLGTIQNFNSLRALRTPSAHPEGNHHNISFQLGASHKLWNIDQNILTAHFGDPTKTNDSGAWHYLHALGIPSDKDVPKKDFDQMINNMEKIHEASIFHCLCVIMGTT
;
A
#
# COMPACT_ATOMS: atom_id res chain seq x y z
N MET A 1 8.92 3.18 14.09
CA MET A 1 9.60 3.07 12.78
C MET A 1 10.51 4.28 12.67
N ASP A 2 11.69 4.14 13.27
CA ASP A 2 12.69 5.20 13.43
C ASP A 2 13.44 5.39 12.11
N ASP A 3 12.86 6.22 11.25
CA ASP A 3 13.30 6.52 9.88
C ASP A 3 14.52 7.46 9.81
N LEU A 4 15.01 7.94 10.96
CA LEU A 4 16.10 8.93 10.99
C LEU A 4 17.45 8.35 10.55
N GLY A 5 17.78 7.14 11.00
CA GLY A 5 19.06 6.50 10.68
C GLY A 5 19.19 6.13 9.20
N THR A 6 18.13 5.63 8.58
CA THR A 6 18.10 5.30 7.15
C THR A 6 18.21 6.56 6.29
N ILE A 7 17.49 7.62 6.65
CA ILE A 7 17.55 8.91 5.97
C ILE A 7 18.94 9.55 6.11
N GLN A 8 19.53 9.49 7.30
CA GLN A 8 20.89 10.01 7.52
C GLN A 8 21.93 9.21 6.72
N ASN A 9 21.83 7.88 6.68
CA ASN A 9 22.71 7.05 5.86
C ASN A 9 22.56 7.37 4.37
N PHE A 10 21.33 7.47 3.87
CA PHE A 10 21.08 7.82 2.48
C PHE A 10 21.61 9.23 2.13
N ASN A 11 21.34 10.23 2.98
CA ASN A 11 21.85 11.58 2.77
C ASN A 11 23.38 11.63 2.85
N SER A 12 24.00 10.80 3.70
CA SER A 12 25.46 10.67 3.76
C SER A 12 26.03 10.05 2.48
N LEU A 13 25.43 8.97 1.97
CA LEU A 13 25.82 8.35 0.70
C LEU A 13 25.65 9.31 -0.49
N ARG A 14 24.56 10.08 -0.50
CA ARG A 14 24.31 11.15 -1.46
C ARG A 14 25.36 12.25 -1.38
N ALA A 15 25.70 12.71 -0.18
CA ALA A 15 26.73 13.73 0.03
C ALA A 15 28.11 13.25 -0.46
N LEU A 16 28.40 11.95 -0.30
CA LEU A 16 29.60 11.28 -0.81
C LEU A 16 29.56 10.99 -2.32
N ARG A 17 28.46 11.32 -3.03
CA ARG A 17 28.26 11.08 -4.48
C ARG A 17 28.56 9.63 -4.91
N THR A 18 28.25 8.68 -4.04
CA THR A 18 28.45 7.25 -4.29
C THR A 18 27.08 6.60 -4.54
N PRO A 19 26.81 6.01 -5.73
CA PRO A 19 27.75 5.67 -6.80
C PRO A 19 27.62 6.56 -8.05
N SER A 20 28.71 7.27 -8.34
CA SER A 20 29.08 7.85 -9.63
C SER A 20 28.44 9.20 -10.02
N ALA A 21 29.23 10.01 -10.72
CA ALA A 21 28.82 11.26 -11.36
C ALA A 21 28.04 11.04 -12.67
N HIS A 22 27.77 9.79 -13.06
CA HIS A 22 26.92 9.50 -14.21
C HIS A 22 25.46 9.82 -13.87
N PRO A 23 24.68 10.41 -14.79
CA PRO A 23 23.26 10.71 -14.59
C PRO A 23 22.45 9.49 -14.13
N GLU A 24 22.83 8.30 -14.59
CA GLU A 24 22.14 7.03 -14.29
C GLU A 24 22.36 6.52 -12.85
N GLY A 25 23.45 6.94 -12.19
CA GLY A 25 23.75 6.60 -10.78
C GLY A 25 23.40 7.71 -9.79
N ASN A 26 22.94 8.87 -10.27
CA ASN A 26 22.65 10.01 -9.42
C ASN A 26 21.24 9.89 -8.78
N HIS A 27 21.19 9.59 -7.49
CA HIS A 27 19.94 9.47 -6.74
C HIS A 27 19.27 10.81 -6.39
N HIS A 28 19.51 11.90 -7.15
CA HIS A 28 18.95 13.22 -6.85
C HIS A 28 17.42 13.26 -6.92
N ASN A 29 16.81 12.33 -7.66
CA ASN A 29 15.35 12.22 -7.80
C ASN A 29 14.64 11.58 -6.59
N ILE A 30 15.38 11.06 -5.59
CA ILE A 30 14.78 10.32 -4.47
C ILE A 30 14.77 11.19 -3.20
N SER A 31 13.68 11.89 -2.91
CA SER A 31 13.56 12.64 -1.65
C SER A 31 12.96 11.77 -0.55
N PHE A 32 13.65 11.65 0.59
CA PHE A 32 13.05 11.08 1.80
C PHE A 32 12.39 12.20 2.61
N GLN A 33 11.08 12.09 2.84
CA GLN A 33 10.35 13.03 3.66
C GLN A 33 10.06 12.38 5.01
N LEU A 34 10.80 12.81 6.04
CA LEU A 34 10.64 12.32 7.41
C LEU A 34 9.18 12.51 7.87
N GLY A 35 8.54 11.42 8.31
CA GLY A 35 7.14 11.42 8.75
C GLY A 35 6.11 11.41 7.61
N ALA A 36 6.52 11.38 6.34
CA ALA A 36 5.58 11.14 5.24
C ALA A 36 5.05 9.70 5.27
N SER A 37 5.85 8.71 5.67
CA SER A 37 5.40 7.32 5.83
C SER A 37 4.24 7.18 6.81
N HIS A 38 4.29 7.85 7.96
CA HIS A 38 3.18 7.83 8.93
C HIS A 38 1.94 8.59 8.42
N LYS A 39 2.11 9.66 7.65
CA LYS A 39 1.00 10.35 7.00
C LYS A 39 0.34 9.50 5.92
N LEU A 40 1.15 8.85 5.07
CA LEU A 40 0.70 7.91 4.06
C LEU A 40 -0.05 6.74 4.70
N TRP A 41 0.52 6.12 5.74
CA TRP A 41 -0.16 5.13 6.57
C TRP A 41 -1.55 5.59 6.99
N ASN A 42 -1.67 6.77 7.60
CA ASN A 42 -2.95 7.26 8.09
C ASN A 42 -3.95 7.48 6.95
N ILE A 43 -3.49 7.94 5.78
CA ILE A 43 -4.33 8.09 4.59
C ILE A 43 -4.80 6.72 4.11
N ASP A 44 -3.88 5.77 3.96
CA ASP A 44 -4.14 4.41 3.50
C ASP A 44 -5.15 3.71 4.44
N GLN A 45 -4.89 3.71 5.75
CA GLN A 45 -5.82 3.17 6.76
C GLN A 45 -7.22 3.77 6.65
N ASN A 46 -7.33 5.08 6.45
CA ASN A 46 -8.62 5.74 6.32
C ASN A 46 -9.35 5.30 5.06
N ILE A 47 -8.65 5.17 3.93
CA ILE A 47 -9.21 4.69 2.67
C ILE A 47 -9.72 3.26 2.85
N LEU A 48 -8.89 2.33 3.34
CA LEU A 48 -9.31 0.94 3.50
C LEU A 48 -10.43 0.80 4.51
N THR A 49 -10.42 1.55 5.61
CA THR A 49 -11.51 1.51 6.60
C THR A 49 -12.82 2.05 6.00
N ALA A 50 -12.77 3.16 5.25
CA ALA A 50 -13.95 3.75 4.62
C ALA A 50 -14.57 2.85 3.54
N HIS A 51 -13.74 2.05 2.86
CA HIS A 51 -14.15 1.15 1.79
C HIS A 51 -14.16 -0.33 2.20
N PHE A 52 -14.01 -0.62 3.50
CA PHE A 52 -13.91 -2.01 3.95
C PHE A 52 -15.20 -2.79 3.67
N GLY A 53 -16.34 -2.12 3.88
CA GLY A 53 -17.67 -2.71 3.75
C GLY A 53 -18.13 -3.45 5.00
N ASP A 54 -19.33 -4.02 4.91
CA ASP A 54 -19.99 -4.73 5.99
C ASP A 54 -20.09 -6.24 5.68
N PRO A 55 -19.27 -7.10 6.32
CA PRO A 55 -19.27 -8.55 6.05
C PRO A 55 -20.56 -9.26 6.49
N THR A 56 -21.41 -8.60 7.29
CA THR A 56 -22.71 -9.15 7.69
C THR A 56 -23.78 -8.99 6.60
N LYS A 57 -23.53 -8.11 5.63
CA LYS A 57 -24.42 -7.86 4.49
C LYS A 57 -23.91 -8.62 3.29
N THR A 58 -24.65 -9.64 2.88
CA THR A 58 -24.28 -10.51 1.74
C THR A 58 -24.27 -9.80 0.39
N ASN A 59 -24.88 -8.61 0.30
CA ASN A 59 -24.87 -7.77 -0.90
C ASN A 59 -23.77 -6.69 -0.87
N ASP A 60 -22.97 -6.64 0.20
CA ASP A 60 -21.88 -5.69 0.31
C ASP A 60 -20.67 -6.18 -0.49
N SER A 61 -20.18 -5.33 -1.39
CA SER A 61 -19.04 -5.61 -2.28
C SER A 61 -17.79 -4.83 -1.84
N GLY A 62 -17.67 -4.54 -0.54
CA GLY A 62 -16.51 -3.85 0.02
C GLY A 62 -15.23 -4.67 -0.03
N ALA A 63 -14.14 -4.07 0.45
CA ALA A 63 -12.82 -4.72 0.48
C ALA A 63 -12.83 -6.11 1.14
N TRP A 64 -13.68 -6.32 2.15
CA TRP A 64 -13.81 -7.61 2.82
C TRP A 64 -14.17 -8.74 1.85
N HIS A 65 -14.98 -8.47 0.84
CA HIS A 65 -15.45 -9.45 -0.13
C HIS A 65 -14.30 -9.97 -1.00
N TYR A 66 -13.43 -9.05 -1.45
CA TYR A 66 -12.24 -9.38 -2.22
C TYR A 66 -11.20 -10.11 -1.37
N LEU A 67 -10.98 -9.68 -0.12
CA LEU A 67 -10.09 -10.39 0.80
C LEU A 67 -10.56 -11.82 1.05
N HIS A 68 -11.86 -12.01 1.28
CA HIS A 68 -12.45 -13.32 1.45
C HIS A 68 -12.28 -14.21 0.21
N ALA A 69 -12.51 -13.66 -0.99
CA ALA A 69 -12.31 -14.38 -2.26
C ALA A 69 -10.84 -14.80 -2.48
N LEU A 70 -9.88 -14.03 -1.97
CA LEU A 70 -8.46 -14.33 -2.01
C LEU A 70 -7.99 -15.28 -0.89
N GLY A 71 -8.89 -15.75 -0.03
CA GLY A 71 -8.56 -16.60 1.12
C GLY A 71 -7.83 -15.86 2.24
N ILE A 72 -7.86 -14.53 2.24
CA ILE A 72 -7.25 -13.68 3.27
C ILE A 72 -8.30 -13.49 4.38
N PRO A 73 -8.00 -13.84 5.64
CA PRO A 73 -8.94 -13.66 6.74
C PRO A 73 -9.34 -12.20 6.88
N SER A 74 -10.62 -11.90 6.61
CA SER A 74 -11.18 -10.54 6.65
C SER A 74 -11.94 -10.23 7.94
N ASP A 75 -12.16 -11.22 8.82
CA ASP A 75 -12.86 -11.07 10.11
C ASP A 75 -12.03 -10.36 11.19
N LYS A 76 -10.74 -10.12 10.92
CA LYS A 76 -9.84 -9.46 11.85
C LYS A 76 -9.66 -8.03 11.38
N ASP A 77 -9.87 -7.08 12.28
CA ASP A 77 -9.58 -5.67 12.08
C ASP A 77 -8.29 -5.50 11.27
N VAL A 78 -8.32 -4.63 10.25
CA VAL A 78 -7.14 -4.28 9.45
C VAL A 78 -5.96 -4.07 10.41
N PRO A 79 -4.84 -4.79 10.24
CA PRO A 79 -3.74 -4.74 11.20
C PRO A 79 -3.24 -3.30 11.40
N LYS A 80 -3.61 -2.68 12.52
CA LYS A 80 -3.20 -1.30 12.88
C LYS A 80 -1.70 -1.14 13.13
N LYS A 81 -0.93 -2.22 13.05
CA LYS A 81 0.51 -2.26 13.36
C LYS A 81 1.37 -2.85 12.24
N ASP A 82 0.77 -3.38 11.17
CA ASP A 82 1.50 -4.01 10.07
C ASP A 82 1.22 -3.26 8.75
N PHE A 83 2.10 -2.31 8.43
CA PHE A 83 1.99 -1.47 7.25
C PHE A 83 2.18 -2.26 5.97
N ASP A 84 3.18 -3.14 5.93
CA ASP A 84 3.51 -3.93 4.75
C ASP A 84 2.36 -4.87 4.40
N GLN A 85 1.76 -5.51 5.40
CA GLN A 85 0.59 -6.35 5.19
C GLN A 85 -0.63 -5.53 4.74
N MET A 86 -0.85 -4.34 5.30
CA MET A 86 -1.94 -3.45 4.89
C MET A 86 -1.80 -3.05 3.42
N ILE A 87 -0.64 -2.56 2.99
CA ILE A 87 -0.41 -2.12 1.60
C ILE A 87 -0.54 -3.28 0.63
N ASN A 88 0.07 -4.42 0.91
CA ASN A 88 -0.05 -5.63 0.09
C ASN A 88 -1.51 -6.09 -0.06
N ASN A 89 -2.32 -5.97 0.99
CA ASN A 89 -3.74 -6.28 0.92
C ASN A 89 -4.50 -5.26 0.05
N MET A 90 -4.20 -3.96 0.19
CA MET A 90 -4.80 -2.92 -0.66
C MET A 90 -4.47 -3.11 -2.14
N GLU A 91 -3.23 -3.43 -2.47
CA GLU A 91 -2.79 -3.73 -3.84
C GLU A 91 -3.60 -4.90 -4.41
N LYS A 92 -3.70 -6.01 -3.68
CA LYS A 92 -4.49 -7.18 -4.10
C LYS A 92 -5.98 -6.88 -4.26
N ILE A 93 -6.57 -6.11 -3.35
CA ILE A 93 -7.97 -5.68 -3.45
C ILE A 93 -8.15 -4.83 -4.71
N HIS A 94 -7.23 -3.91 -4.98
CA HIS A 94 -7.27 -3.02 -6.14
C HIS A 94 -7.18 -3.82 -7.45
N GLU A 95 -6.21 -4.73 -7.56
CA GLU A 95 -6.05 -5.62 -8.72
C GLU A 95 -7.29 -6.50 -8.93
N ALA A 96 -7.81 -7.13 -7.87
CA ALA A 96 -9.01 -7.95 -7.95
C ALA A 96 -10.25 -7.15 -8.35
N SER A 97 -10.36 -5.90 -7.89
CA SER A 97 -11.45 -4.98 -8.26
C SER A 97 -11.39 -4.60 -9.73
N ILE A 98 -10.20 -4.27 -10.25
CA ILE A 98 -9.99 -4.00 -11.69
C ILE A 98 -10.33 -5.24 -12.51
N PHE A 99 -9.84 -6.41 -12.11
CA PHE A 99 -10.12 -7.67 -12.79
C PHE A 99 -11.62 -7.97 -12.82
N HIS A 100 -12.32 -7.80 -11.69
CA HIS A 100 -13.76 -7.96 -11.62
C HIS A 100 -14.49 -7.02 -12.58
N CYS A 101 -14.15 -5.73 -12.59
CA CYS A 101 -14.71 -4.76 -13.54
C CYS A 101 -14.50 -5.18 -15.00
N LEU A 102 -13.31 -5.69 -15.34
CA LEU A 102 -13.02 -6.20 -16.69
C LEU A 102 -13.91 -7.40 -17.03
N CYS A 103 -14.04 -8.37 -16.13
CA CYS A 103 -14.91 -9.54 -16.35
C CYS A 103 -16.37 -9.15 -16.57
N VAL A 104 -16.87 -8.18 -15.80
CA VAL A 104 -18.24 -7.65 -15.95
C VAL A 104 -18.43 -7.02 -17.34
N ILE A 105 -17.47 -6.20 -17.79
CA ILE A 105 -17.54 -5.56 -19.11
C ILE A 105 -17.44 -6.59 -20.24
N MET A 106 -16.64 -7.64 -20.06
CA MET A 106 -16.46 -8.71 -21.04
C MET A 106 -17.60 -9.75 -21.04
N GLY A 107 -18.52 -9.70 -20.08
CA GLY A 107 -19.62 -10.66 -19.94
C GLY A 107 -19.15 -12.07 -19.54
N THR A 108 -18.03 -12.18 -18.83
CA THR A 108 -17.43 -13.46 -18.42
C THR A 108 -17.75 -13.84 -16.98
N THR A 109 -18.76 -13.21 -16.37
CA THR A 109 -19.23 -13.40 -14.99
C THR A 109 -20.74 -13.54 -14.95
#